data_AF-A0AAD0SDK5-F1
#
_entry.id   AF-A0AAD0SDK5-F1
#
_cell.length_a   1.000
_cell.length_b   1.000
_cell.length_c   1.000
_cell.angle_alpha   90.00
_cell.angle_beta   90.00
_cell.angle_gamma   90.00
#
_symmetry.space_group_name_H-M   'P 1'
#
loop_
_entity.id
_entity.type
_entity.pdbx_description
1 polymer ?
#
loop_
_entity_poly.entity_id
_entity_poly.type
_entity_poly.pdbx_seq_one_letter_code
_entity_poly.pdbx_strand_id
1 'polypeptide(L)'
;MMTPFRRQAGFSMIETLITLIVISVGLLGLAKIQAASISSTQNTRVRSLIALQTESLAAAMHANKGFWAAGLAPSTFTVSATTVTDASGTLNASVSGCSSACTPSLLAAYDVQAWASAMNAKFPSYSATVSCSTSVSTPVTCNVTVSWSEKYVAINSMTSASGVTSSATQSFTLYVEP
;
A
#
# COMPACT_ATOMS: atom_id res chain seq x y z
N MET A 1 30.91 48.85 -54.34
CA MET A 1 30.52 47.60 -53.65
C MET A 1 29.29 47.91 -52.81
N MET A 2 28.11 47.45 -53.23
CA MET A 2 26.82 47.80 -52.61
C MET A 2 26.33 46.55 -51.85
N THR A 3 26.35 46.60 -50.52
CA THR A 3 25.83 45.51 -49.68
C THR A 3 24.30 45.51 -49.73
N PRO A 4 23.65 44.39 -50.08
CA PRO A 4 22.20 44.34 -50.13
C PRO A 4 21.60 44.45 -48.71
N PHE A 5 20.61 45.32 -48.53
CA PHE A 5 19.78 45.37 -47.33
C PHE A 5 19.00 44.05 -47.23
N ARG A 6 19.30 43.22 -46.21
CA ARG A 6 18.46 42.07 -45.87
C ARG A 6 17.11 42.60 -45.40
N ARG A 7 16.03 42.25 -46.12
CA ARG A 7 14.66 42.49 -45.64
C ARG A 7 14.44 41.67 -44.37
N GLN A 8 14.21 42.36 -43.27
CA GLN A 8 13.82 41.75 -42.00
C GLN A 8 12.36 41.31 -42.15
N ALA A 9 12.12 40.01 -42.32
CA ALA A 9 10.78 39.44 -42.23
C ALA A 9 10.40 39.41 -40.74
N GLY A 10 9.72 40.45 -40.26
CA GLY A 10 9.17 40.46 -38.91
C GLY A 10 8.12 39.36 -38.76
N PHE A 11 8.14 38.66 -37.64
CA PHE A 11 7.08 37.74 -37.24
C PHE A 11 5.73 38.47 -37.25
N SER A 12 4.70 37.86 -37.84
CA SER A 12 3.35 38.40 -37.76
C SER A 12 2.81 38.26 -36.33
N MET A 13 2.08 39.25 -35.82
CA MET A 13 1.44 39.19 -34.49
C MET A 13 0.55 37.94 -34.32
N ILE A 14 0.01 37.41 -35.43
CA ILE A 14 -0.80 36.18 -35.42
C ILE A 14 0.04 34.94 -35.15
N GLU A 15 1.29 34.93 -35.60
CA GLU A 15 2.22 33.81 -35.42
C GLU A 15 2.62 33.69 -33.95
N THR A 16 2.94 34.82 -33.31
CA THR A 16 3.18 34.86 -31.87
C THR A 16 1.95 34.42 -31.06
N LEU A 17 0.73 34.82 -31.47
CA LEU A 17 -0.50 34.39 -30.80
C LEU A 17 -0.69 32.86 -30.87
N ILE A 18 -0.48 32.27 -32.04
CA ILE A 18 -0.57 30.82 -32.24
C ILE A 18 0.49 30.09 -31.40
N THR A 19 1.73 30.59 -31.36
CA THR A 19 2.79 29.97 -30.53
C THR A 19 2.42 29.97 -29.05
N LEU A 20 1.87 31.06 -28.52
CA LEU A 20 1.45 31.14 -27.12
C LEU A 20 0.31 30.15 -26.82
N ILE A 21 -0.65 29.98 -27.74
CA ILE A 21 -1.73 29.00 -27.58
C ILE A 21 -1.17 27.58 -27.55
N VAL A 22 -0.30 27.22 -28.50
CA VAL A 22 0.31 25.89 -28.57
C VAL A 22 1.13 25.59 -27.31
N ILE A 23 1.94 26.54 -26.84
CA ILE A 23 2.72 26.43 -25.60
C ILE A 23 1.79 26.26 -24.39
N SER A 24 0.72 27.05 -24.31
CA SER A 24 -0.23 26.99 -23.19
C SER A 24 -0.92 25.62 -23.12
N VAL A 25 -1.35 25.06 -24.25
CA VAL A 25 -1.94 23.72 -24.33
C VAL A 25 -0.91 22.65 -23.95
N GLY A 26 0.33 22.79 -24.42
CA GLY A 26 1.44 21.89 -24.06
C GLY A 26 1.73 21.89 -22.56
N LEU A 27 1.77 23.05 -21.92
CA LEU A 27 2.00 23.20 -20.48
C LEU A 27 0.86 22.59 -19.65
N LEU A 28 -0.39 22.74 -20.08
CA LEU A 28 -1.53 22.07 -19.43
C LEU A 28 -1.44 20.55 -19.53
N GLY A 29 -0.95 20.03 -20.67
CA GLY A 29 -0.67 18.60 -20.84
C GLY A 29 0.41 18.10 -19.87
N LEU A 30 1.53 18.82 -19.76
CA LEU A 30 2.62 18.50 -18.84
C LEU A 30 2.18 18.55 -17.37
N ALA A 31 1.36 19.53 -16.99
CA ALA A 31 0.84 19.64 -15.63
C ALA A 31 -0.01 18.42 -15.24
N LYS A 32 -0.88 17.95 -16.15
CA LYS A 32 -1.70 16.73 -15.92
C LYS A 32 -0.83 15.49 -15.73
N ILE A 33 0.21 15.32 -16.56
CA ILE A 33 1.12 14.17 -16.47
C ILE A 33 1.91 14.21 -15.16
N GLN A 34 2.40 15.38 -14.75
CA GLN A 34 3.11 15.54 -13.48
C GLN A 34 2.21 15.18 -12.29
N ALA A 35 0.96 15.65 -12.27
CA ALA A 35 0.01 15.31 -11.22
C ALA A 35 -0.28 13.80 -11.16
N ALA A 36 -0.48 13.16 -12.32
CA ALA A 36 -0.66 11.71 -12.39
C ALA A 36 0.57 10.92 -11.92
N SER A 37 1.78 11.38 -12.28
CA SER A 37 3.05 10.78 -11.87
C SER A 37 3.27 10.85 -10.35
N ILE A 38 2.95 12.00 -9.73
CA ILE A 38 3.02 12.16 -8.28
C ILE A 38 2.04 11.19 -7.60
N SER A 39 0.79 11.12 -8.07
CA SER A 39 -0.22 10.19 -7.54
C SER A 39 0.24 8.73 -7.65
N SER A 40 0.81 8.34 -8.78
CA SER A 40 1.34 6.98 -8.99
C SER A 40 2.50 6.69 -8.03
N THR A 41 3.42 7.64 -7.85
CA THR A 41 4.57 7.49 -6.94
C THR A 41 4.11 7.30 -5.49
N GLN A 42 3.10 8.06 -5.04
CA GLN A 42 2.54 7.90 -3.69
C GLN A 42 1.90 6.51 -3.50
N ASN A 43 1.16 6.01 -4.50
CA ASN A 43 0.56 4.68 -4.41
C ASN A 43 1.61 3.57 -4.34
N THR A 44 2.66 3.64 -5.19
CA THR A 44 3.77 2.69 -5.13
C THR A 44 4.48 2.71 -3.78
N ARG A 45 4.63 3.89 -3.17
CA ARG A 45 5.18 4.02 -1.81
C ARG A 45 4.31 3.32 -0.77
N VAL A 46 2.98 3.52 -0.82
CA VAL A 46 2.03 2.84 0.08
C VAL A 46 2.13 1.33 -0.06
N ARG A 47 2.10 0.81 -1.30
CA ARG A 47 2.27 -0.63 -1.60
C ARG A 47 3.54 -1.19 -0.99
N SER A 48 4.66 -0.48 -1.18
CA SER A 48 5.96 -0.91 -0.66
C SER A 48 5.99 -0.95 0.86
N LEU A 49 5.41 0.05 1.53
CA LEU A 49 5.33 0.08 3.00
C LEU A 49 4.40 -1.02 3.55
N ILE A 50 3.30 -1.32 2.88
CA ILE A 50 2.40 -2.42 3.24
C ILE A 50 3.10 -3.77 3.07
N ALA A 51 3.85 -3.96 1.99
CA ALA A 51 4.66 -5.15 1.80
C ALA A 51 5.68 -5.29 2.94
N LEU A 52 6.45 -4.24 3.26
CA LEU A 52 7.41 -4.25 4.37
C LEU A 52 6.76 -4.55 5.74
N GLN A 53 5.57 -4.00 6.00
CA GLN A 53 4.85 -4.28 7.24
C GLN A 53 4.34 -5.73 7.26
N THR A 54 3.89 -6.26 6.14
CA THR A 54 3.51 -7.68 6.00
C THR A 54 4.71 -8.60 6.22
N GLU A 55 5.88 -8.28 5.66
CA GLU A 55 7.13 -9.01 5.88
C GLU A 55 7.56 -8.98 7.35
N SER A 56 7.33 -7.88 8.06
CA SER A 56 7.62 -7.83 9.51
C SER A 56 6.75 -8.79 10.32
N LEU A 57 5.50 -9.02 9.89
CA LEU A 57 4.64 -10.05 10.49
C LEU A 57 5.18 -11.44 10.18
N ALA A 58 5.56 -11.72 8.92
CA ALA A 58 6.15 -12.99 8.55
C ALA A 58 7.45 -13.28 9.34
N ALA A 59 8.29 -12.27 9.56
CA ALA A 59 9.47 -12.39 10.40
C ALA A 59 9.12 -12.74 11.86
N ALA A 60 8.08 -12.13 12.44
CA ALA A 60 7.59 -12.48 13.77
C ALA A 60 7.05 -13.92 13.81
N MET A 61 6.36 -14.37 12.76
CA MET A 61 5.91 -15.75 12.62
C MET A 61 7.09 -16.74 12.64
N HIS A 62 8.14 -16.50 11.84
CA HIS A 62 9.35 -17.34 11.82
C HIS A 62 10.12 -17.34 13.15
N ALA A 63 10.06 -16.24 13.91
CA ALA A 63 10.75 -16.12 15.19
C ALA A 63 10.12 -17.02 16.27
N ASN A 64 8.80 -17.18 16.26
CA ASN A 64 8.05 -17.91 17.28
C ASN A 64 7.79 -19.38 16.91
N LYS A 65 8.86 -20.15 16.71
CA LYS A 65 8.78 -21.57 16.34
C LYS A 65 7.98 -22.43 17.34
N GLY A 66 7.99 -22.06 18.63
CA GLY A 66 7.27 -22.79 19.68
C GLY A 66 5.75 -22.73 19.51
N PHE A 67 5.22 -21.62 18.97
CA PHE A 67 3.79 -21.48 18.70
C PHE A 67 3.32 -22.45 17.61
N TRP A 68 4.12 -22.57 16.55
CA TRP A 68 3.84 -23.45 15.40
C TRP A 68 4.04 -24.93 15.73
N ALA A 69 5.12 -25.27 16.44
CA ALA A 69 5.38 -26.64 16.89
C ALA A 69 4.30 -27.19 17.82
N ALA A 70 3.65 -26.31 18.59
CA ALA A 70 2.56 -26.68 19.50
C ALA A 70 1.19 -26.78 18.80
N GLY A 71 1.07 -26.46 17.51
CA GLY A 71 -0.20 -26.51 16.78
C GLY A 71 -1.25 -25.52 17.29
N LEU A 72 -0.81 -24.40 17.87
CA LEU A 72 -1.69 -23.39 18.48
C LEU A 72 -2.24 -22.37 17.48
N ALA A 73 -1.82 -22.46 16.22
CA ALA A 73 -2.24 -21.55 15.17
C ALA A 73 -3.72 -21.78 14.79
N PRO A 74 -4.55 -20.72 14.77
CA PRO A 74 -5.90 -20.84 14.24
C PRO A 74 -5.88 -21.05 12.72
N SER A 75 -6.95 -21.66 12.20
CA SER A 75 -7.09 -21.86 10.75
C SER A 75 -7.17 -20.54 9.99
N THR A 76 -7.83 -19.54 10.57
CA THR A 76 -7.91 -18.20 10.01
C THR A 76 -8.11 -17.18 11.13
N PHE A 77 -7.45 -16.03 10.99
CA PHE A 77 -7.73 -14.86 11.80
C PHE A 77 -7.79 -13.62 10.90
N THR A 78 -8.51 -12.60 11.35
CA THR A 78 -8.64 -11.32 10.64
C THR A 78 -8.19 -10.17 11.51
N VAL A 79 -7.68 -9.12 10.87
CA VAL A 79 -7.26 -7.89 11.52
C VAL A 79 -7.90 -6.72 10.77
N SER A 80 -8.56 -5.86 11.51
CA SER A 80 -9.14 -4.62 10.99
C SER A 80 -8.88 -3.50 12.00
N ALA A 81 -8.31 -2.41 11.52
CA ALA A 81 -7.75 -1.35 12.37
C ALA A 81 -6.79 -1.95 13.43
N THR A 82 -7.12 -1.88 14.71
CA THR A 82 -6.32 -2.47 15.81
C THR A 82 -6.91 -3.77 16.36
N THR A 83 -8.04 -4.22 15.82
CA THR A 83 -8.77 -5.37 16.36
C THR A 83 -8.34 -6.64 15.64
N VAL A 84 -7.85 -7.60 16.43
CA VAL A 84 -7.55 -8.96 15.99
C VAL A 84 -8.73 -9.85 16.32
N THR A 85 -9.25 -10.59 15.34
CA THR A 85 -10.37 -11.51 15.51
C THR A 85 -9.92 -12.92 15.16
N ASP A 86 -10.01 -13.82 16.13
CA ASP A 86 -9.61 -15.22 16.02
C ASP A 86 -10.66 -16.07 16.75
N ALA A 87 -11.11 -17.14 16.11
CA ALA A 87 -12.06 -18.10 16.69
C ALA A 87 -11.48 -18.91 17.85
N SER A 88 -10.16 -19.11 17.88
CA SER A 88 -9.49 -19.87 18.95
C SER A 88 -9.32 -19.08 20.26
N GLY A 89 -9.45 -17.75 20.20
CA GLY A 89 -9.19 -16.88 21.35
C GLY A 89 -7.71 -16.68 21.67
N THR A 90 -6.79 -17.29 20.90
CA THR A 90 -5.36 -17.28 21.21
C THR A 90 -4.73 -15.96 20.80
N LEU A 91 -4.97 -15.49 19.57
CA LEU A 91 -4.31 -14.30 19.03
C LEU A 91 -4.95 -12.97 19.46
N ASN A 92 -6.21 -13.00 19.91
CA ASN A 92 -6.94 -11.84 20.43
C ASN A 92 -6.90 -11.73 21.96
N ALA A 93 -6.11 -12.57 22.63
CA ALA A 93 -5.91 -12.51 24.06
C ALA A 93 -5.31 -11.16 24.47
N SER A 94 -5.79 -10.58 25.58
CA SER A 94 -5.24 -9.32 26.11
C SER A 94 -3.82 -9.53 26.62
N VAL A 95 -2.83 -8.91 25.95
CA VAL A 95 -1.41 -8.98 26.37
C VAL A 95 -0.90 -7.58 26.71
N SER A 96 -0.49 -7.37 27.97
CA SER A 96 0.09 -6.09 28.43
C SER A 96 1.59 -5.96 28.17
N GLY A 97 2.25 -7.02 27.72
CA GLY A 97 3.66 -7.04 27.31
C GLY A 97 4.32 -8.41 27.47
N CYS A 98 5.50 -8.58 26.87
CA CYS A 98 6.30 -9.81 26.90
C CYS A 98 7.67 -9.63 27.58
N SER A 99 7.72 -9.22 28.87
CA SER A 99 8.99 -8.93 29.57
C SER A 99 9.51 -10.03 30.52
N SER A 100 8.68 -10.99 30.96
CA SER A 100 9.14 -12.06 31.87
C SER A 100 8.33 -13.37 31.85
N ALA A 101 7.16 -13.40 31.19
CA ALA A 101 6.29 -14.58 31.17
C ALA A 101 5.54 -14.74 29.83
N CYS A 102 6.25 -14.66 28.69
CA CYS A 102 5.61 -14.91 27.41
C CYS A 102 5.75 -16.37 26.98
N THR A 103 4.66 -17.10 27.16
CA THR A 103 4.43 -18.35 26.46
C THR A 103 4.41 -18.08 24.95
N PRO A 104 4.68 -19.10 24.11
CA PRO A 104 4.60 -18.94 22.66
C PRO A 104 3.25 -18.38 22.17
N SER A 105 2.14 -18.74 22.82
CA SER A 105 0.81 -18.18 22.52
C SER A 105 0.68 -16.69 22.85
N LEU A 106 1.17 -16.24 24.00
CA LEU A 106 1.13 -14.84 24.40
C LEU A 106 2.06 -13.98 23.53
N LEU A 107 3.22 -14.51 23.14
CA LEU A 107 4.12 -13.84 22.21
C LEU A 107 3.46 -13.65 20.84
N ALA A 108 2.82 -14.68 20.29
CA ALA A 108 2.11 -14.58 19.02
C ALA A 108 0.95 -13.55 19.08
N ALA A 109 0.18 -13.54 20.17
CA ALA A 109 -0.88 -12.56 20.38
C ALA A 109 -0.31 -11.13 20.46
N TYR A 110 0.79 -10.93 21.19
CA TYR A 110 1.47 -9.64 21.28
C TYR A 110 2.00 -9.16 19.93
N ASP A 111 2.68 -10.03 19.18
CA ASP A 111 3.28 -9.69 17.89
C ASP A 111 2.21 -9.27 16.87
N VAL A 112 1.09 -10.01 16.78
CA VAL A 112 -0.01 -9.66 15.87
C VAL A 112 -0.69 -8.36 16.28
N GLN A 113 -0.88 -8.10 17.59
CA GLN A 113 -1.47 -6.85 18.08
C GLN A 113 -0.55 -5.64 17.88
N ALA A 114 0.75 -5.81 18.15
CA ALA A 114 1.76 -4.79 17.91
C ALA A 114 1.83 -4.46 16.41
N TRP A 115 1.87 -5.50 15.56
CA TRP A 115 1.78 -5.35 14.11
C TRP A 115 0.51 -4.62 13.67
N ALA A 116 -0.66 -5.01 14.19
CA ALA A 116 -1.94 -4.38 13.88
C ALA A 116 -1.95 -2.88 14.23
N SER A 117 -1.39 -2.53 15.40
CA SER A 117 -1.28 -1.14 15.83
C SER A 117 -0.35 -0.32 14.93
N ALA A 118 0.81 -0.88 14.55
CA ALA A 118 1.77 -0.24 13.66
C ALA A 118 1.22 -0.07 12.24
N MET A 119 0.49 -1.06 11.75
CA MET A 119 -0.20 -1.04 10.47
C MET A 119 -1.32 0.02 10.46
N ASN A 120 -2.18 0.03 11.48
CA ASN A 120 -3.27 1.00 11.61
C ASN A 120 -2.77 2.45 11.72
N ALA A 121 -1.63 2.67 12.38
CA ALA A 121 -1.04 4.00 12.51
C ALA A 121 -0.64 4.62 11.15
N LYS A 122 -0.32 3.78 10.15
CA LYS A 122 0.05 4.22 8.80
C LYS A 122 -1.09 4.09 7.80
N PHE A 123 -1.95 3.09 7.96
CA PHE A 123 -2.99 2.72 7.00
C PHE A 123 -4.32 2.43 7.71
N PRO A 124 -5.07 3.42 8.20
CA PRO A 124 -6.25 3.17 9.03
C PRO A 124 -7.40 2.39 8.37
N SER A 125 -7.44 2.37 7.03
CA SER A 125 -8.47 1.68 6.24
C SER A 125 -8.04 0.30 5.72
N TYR A 126 -6.94 -0.25 6.24
CA TYR A 126 -6.51 -1.60 5.86
C TYR A 126 -7.40 -2.67 6.51
N SER A 127 -7.44 -3.83 5.87
CA SER A 127 -7.88 -5.08 6.47
C SER A 127 -6.88 -6.18 6.12
N ALA A 128 -6.73 -7.16 7.00
CA ALA A 128 -5.90 -8.33 6.74
C ALA A 128 -6.61 -9.61 7.14
N THR A 129 -6.34 -10.66 6.39
CA THR A 129 -6.80 -12.03 6.66
C THR A 129 -5.59 -12.93 6.54
N VAL A 130 -5.37 -13.74 7.57
CA VAL A 130 -4.31 -14.75 7.57
C VAL A 130 -4.98 -16.11 7.66
N SER A 131 -4.68 -16.98 6.72
CA SER A 131 -5.20 -18.35 6.68
C SER A 131 -4.03 -19.33 6.72
N CYS A 132 -4.04 -20.22 7.71
CA CYS A 132 -2.98 -21.20 7.93
C CYS A 132 -3.51 -22.63 7.79
N SER A 133 -2.67 -23.54 7.30
CA SER A 133 -2.98 -24.97 7.27
C SER A 133 -2.99 -25.53 8.69
N THR A 134 -4.10 -26.12 9.11
CA THR A 134 -4.25 -26.74 10.45
C THR A 134 -3.95 -28.24 10.47
N SER A 135 -3.63 -28.84 9.33
CA SER A 135 -3.28 -30.26 9.23
C SER A 135 -1.84 -30.52 9.68
N VAL A 136 -1.63 -31.63 10.38
CA VAL A 136 -0.35 -32.17 10.91
C VAL A 136 0.65 -32.56 9.79
N SER A 137 0.44 -32.07 8.57
CA SER A 137 1.39 -32.14 7.47
C SER A 137 2.43 -31.05 7.68
N THR A 138 3.58 -31.41 8.25
CA THR A 138 4.77 -30.56 8.24
C THR A 138 5.16 -30.26 6.79
N PRO A 139 5.34 -29.00 6.37
CA PRO A 139 5.37 -27.75 7.16
C PRO A 139 4.02 -27.02 7.25
N VAL A 140 3.81 -26.23 8.31
CA VAL A 140 2.67 -25.31 8.41
C VAL A 140 2.84 -24.22 7.37
N THR A 141 1.79 -23.90 6.64
CA THR A 141 1.81 -22.88 5.59
C THR A 141 0.72 -21.87 5.86
N CYS A 142 1.03 -20.58 5.69
CA CYS A 142 0.12 -19.49 5.91
C CYS A 142 0.10 -18.54 4.73
N ASN A 143 -1.08 -18.09 4.34
CA ASN A 143 -1.27 -17.00 3.39
C ASN A 143 -1.73 -15.76 4.15
N VAL A 144 -0.92 -14.70 4.11
CA VAL A 144 -1.20 -13.41 4.70
C VAL A 144 -1.70 -12.47 3.59
N THR A 145 -2.99 -12.17 3.60
CA THR A 145 -3.62 -11.27 2.61
C THR A 145 -3.96 -9.95 3.26
N VAL A 146 -3.37 -8.87 2.80
CA VAL A 146 -3.67 -7.50 3.23
C VAL A 146 -4.40 -6.76 2.11
N SER A 147 -5.47 -6.05 2.43
CA SER A 147 -6.24 -5.22 1.51
C SER A 147 -6.32 -3.78 2.00
N TRP A 148 -6.27 -2.81 1.09
CA TRP A 148 -6.38 -1.38 1.40
C TRP A 148 -7.00 -0.60 0.25
N SER A 149 -7.45 0.62 0.52
CA SER A 149 -7.95 1.55 -0.48
C SER A 149 -6.84 2.47 -0.99
N GLU A 150 -6.68 2.56 -2.30
CA GLU A 150 -5.77 3.51 -2.97
C GLU A 150 -6.54 4.62 -3.65
N LYS A 151 -6.06 5.85 -3.49
CA LYS A 151 -6.56 7.01 -4.24
C LYS A 151 -5.76 7.17 -5.52
N TYR A 152 -6.41 7.45 -6.64
CA TYR A 152 -5.73 7.75 -7.89
C TYR A 152 -6.43 8.88 -8.65
N VAL A 153 -5.66 9.55 -9.51
CA VAL A 153 -6.18 10.61 -10.40
C VAL A 153 -6.66 9.95 -11.69
N ALA A 154 -7.96 10.04 -11.97
CA ALA A 154 -8.52 9.56 -13.23
C ALA A 154 -8.13 10.49 -14.38
N ILE A 155 -7.37 9.97 -15.37
CA ILE A 155 -6.92 10.75 -16.54
C ILE A 155 -8.01 10.81 -17.63
N ASN A 156 -8.92 9.82 -17.67
CA ASN A 156 -9.87 9.59 -18.76
C ASN A 156 -11.34 9.93 -18.46
N SER A 157 -11.68 10.53 -17.32
CA SER A 157 -13.06 10.99 -17.10
C SER A 157 -13.32 12.23 -17.97
N MET A 158 -13.83 12.01 -19.19
CA MET A 158 -14.36 13.03 -20.09
C MET A 158 -15.63 13.61 -19.50
N THR A 159 -15.51 14.42 -18.45
CA THR A 159 -16.47 15.48 -18.12
C THR A 159 -15.88 16.27 -16.96
N SER A 160 -15.60 17.53 -17.28
CA SER A 160 -15.49 18.63 -16.32
C SER A 160 -14.17 18.74 -15.55
N ALA A 161 -13.67 19.97 -15.52
CA ALA A 161 -12.61 20.41 -14.66
C ALA A 161 -12.88 20.00 -13.20
N SER A 162 -12.11 19.03 -12.69
CA SER A 162 -11.66 18.89 -11.30
C SER A 162 -11.10 17.48 -11.11
N GLY A 163 -10.01 17.36 -10.35
CA GLY A 163 -9.41 16.07 -10.00
C GLY A 163 -10.36 15.21 -9.19
N VAL A 164 -11.20 14.42 -9.87
CA VAL A 164 -11.98 13.36 -9.25
C VAL A 164 -10.99 12.33 -8.71
N THR A 165 -10.76 12.36 -7.40
CA THR A 165 -10.01 11.33 -6.70
C THR A 165 -10.88 10.08 -6.65
N SER A 166 -10.59 9.11 -7.51
CA SER A 166 -11.22 7.79 -7.46
C SER A 166 -10.49 6.91 -6.46
N SER A 167 -11.21 5.96 -5.86
CA SER A 167 -10.63 4.97 -4.94
C SER A 167 -10.78 3.58 -5.53
N ALA A 168 -9.70 2.79 -5.48
CA ALA A 168 -9.73 1.36 -5.83
C ALA A 168 -9.21 0.54 -4.64
N THR A 169 -9.85 -0.60 -4.38
CA THR A 169 -9.33 -1.56 -3.40
C THR A 169 -8.23 -2.38 -4.04
N GLN A 170 -7.07 -2.43 -3.38
CA GLN A 170 -5.97 -3.31 -3.76
C GLN A 170 -5.73 -4.36 -2.68
N SER A 171 -5.04 -5.43 -3.07
CA SER A 171 -4.62 -6.49 -2.16
C SER A 171 -3.19 -6.92 -2.44
N PHE A 172 -2.52 -7.40 -1.39
CA PHE A 172 -1.19 -8.00 -1.40
C PHE A 172 -1.27 -9.29 -0.61
N THR A 173 -0.76 -10.39 -1.17
CA THR A 173 -0.71 -11.69 -0.50
C THR A 173 0.73 -12.15 -0.37
N LEU A 174 1.14 -12.52 0.84
CA LEU A 174 2.43 -13.10 1.16
C LEU A 174 2.24 -14.54 1.64
N TYR A 175 3.00 -15.45 1.04
CA TYR A 175 3.08 -16.84 1.50
C TYR A 175 4.19 -16.95 2.55
N VAL A 176 3.88 -17.60 3.67
CA VAL A 176 4.79 -17.77 4.81
C VAL A 176 4.80 -19.24 5.22
N GLU A 177 5.99 -19.80 5.38
CA GLU A 177 6.22 -21.12 5.96
C GLU A 177 6.94 -20.94 7.30
N PRO A 178 6.20 -20.72 8.40
CA PRO A 178 6.75 -20.40 9.72
C PRO A 178 7.75 -21.41 10.30
#